data_AF-A0AAW1KQC7-F1
#
_entry.id   AF-A0AAW1KQC7-F1
#
_cell.length_a   1.000
_cell.length_b   1.000
_cell.length_c   1.000
_cell.angle_alpha   90.00
_cell.angle_beta   90.00
_cell.angle_gamma   90.00
#
_symmetry.space_group_name_H-M   'P 1'
#
loop_
_entity.id
_entity.type
_entity.pdbx_description
1 polymer ?
#
loop_
_entity_poly.entity_id
_entity_poly.type
_entity_poly.pdbx_seq_one_letter_code
_entity_poly.pdbx_strand_id
1 'polypeptide(L)'
;MYPFDGSLLMATIAFRFCPEVYVGETGHLINSCWGYKRLTKNQLHRWIKASLNDLLVPVETFRLDSRVQDVIKHHQRFDFERVPAVVELCRQAGANIEDSKLHSQNAPSNSVADETDSFSADDLRVIGTRTLAAWEALREGVEKLLLVYPAKVCKHCSEIHVGPSGHKARLCGVFKYQSWKGSHFWEKAGVDDLVPPKIVWYRRPQDPPALLNEGRNYYGHAPAVVDLCCKAGAIPSAKYFCMMKVQGLTRPSPENVSG
;
A
#
# COMPACT_ATOMS: atom_id res chain seq x y z
N MET A 1 -2.85 12.48 24.92
CA MET A 1 -3.64 13.23 23.91
C MET A 1 -2.66 14.20 23.27
N TYR A 2 -2.33 14.03 21.99
CA TYR A 2 -1.39 14.92 21.29
C TYR A 2 -2.05 16.29 21.06
N PRO A 3 -1.33 17.41 21.17
CA PRO A 3 -1.80 18.68 20.61
C PRO A 3 -1.82 18.54 19.08
N PHE A 4 -3.01 18.65 18.52
CA PHE A 4 -3.29 18.57 17.10
C PHE A 4 -3.01 19.95 16.50
N ASP A 5 -2.01 20.07 15.65
CA ASP A 5 -1.88 21.20 14.73
C ASP A 5 -2.31 20.67 13.35
N GLY A 6 -3.40 21.23 12.81
CA GLY A 6 -4.08 20.80 11.59
C GLY A 6 -3.24 20.90 10.31
N SER A 7 -2.00 21.36 10.42
CA SER A 7 -1.06 21.59 9.33
C SER A 7 -0.25 20.33 8.90
N LEU A 8 -0.38 19.19 9.58
CA LEU A 8 0.68 18.15 9.64
C LEU A 8 0.45 16.78 8.96
N LEU A 9 -0.66 16.55 8.25
CA LEU A 9 -0.91 15.25 7.59
C LEU A 9 -0.25 15.16 6.21
N MET A 10 1.08 15.04 6.19
CA MET A 10 1.85 14.76 4.96
C MET A 10 2.41 13.34 5.01
N ALA A 11 2.18 12.56 3.94
CA ALA A 11 2.95 11.35 3.70
C ALA A 11 4.19 11.71 2.88
N THR A 12 5.33 11.12 3.23
CA THR A 12 6.58 11.27 2.49
C THR A 12 7.03 9.92 1.96
N ILE A 13 7.56 9.89 0.74
CA ILE A 13 8.19 8.72 0.12
C ILE A 13 9.68 8.95 0.02
N ALA A 14 10.45 7.89 0.19
CA ALA A 14 11.88 7.91 -0.03
C ALA A 14 12.21 8.32 -1.47
N PHE A 15 12.92 9.42 -1.60
CA PHE A 15 13.52 9.91 -2.83
C PHE A 15 14.53 8.88 -3.34
N ARG A 16 14.43 8.56 -4.64
CA ARG A 16 15.45 7.81 -5.42
C ARG A 16 15.50 6.30 -5.11
N PHE A 17 14.77 5.53 -5.92
CA PHE A 17 14.79 4.06 -6.08
C PHE A 17 14.45 3.20 -4.85
N CYS A 18 14.19 3.79 -3.69
CA CYS A 18 13.65 3.07 -2.54
C CYS A 18 12.12 3.27 -2.47
N PRO A 19 11.31 2.20 -2.42
CA PRO A 19 9.86 2.33 -2.33
C PRO A 19 9.38 2.62 -0.90
N GLU A 20 10.26 2.92 0.05
CA GLU A 20 9.88 3.12 1.45
C GLU A 20 9.04 4.40 1.62
N VAL A 21 7.98 4.29 2.42
CA VAL A 21 7.05 5.40 2.70
C VAL A 21 7.04 5.62 4.21
N TYR A 22 6.87 6.87 4.60
CA TYR A 22 6.68 7.27 5.98
C TYR A 22 5.52 8.27 6.05
N VAL A 23 4.65 8.11 7.04
CA VAL A 23 3.58 9.08 7.28
C VAL A 23 4.06 10.05 8.35
N GLY A 24 4.17 11.33 8.02
CA GLY A 24 4.64 12.38 8.92
C GLY A 24 5.36 13.49 8.17
N GLU A 25 5.42 14.67 8.80
CA GLU A 25 6.01 15.89 8.24
C GLU A 25 7.50 15.73 7.90
N THR A 26 8.26 15.18 8.84
CA THR A 26 9.68 14.86 8.65
C THR A 26 9.85 13.35 8.63
N GLY A 27 10.43 12.83 7.55
CA GLY A 27 10.70 11.40 7.44
C GLY A 27 11.67 10.91 8.52
N HIS A 28 11.73 9.60 8.76
CA HIS A 28 12.58 9.04 9.82
C HIS A 28 14.08 9.10 9.50
N LEU A 29 14.88 8.99 10.55
CA LEU A 29 16.35 8.93 10.52
C LEU A 29 16.90 7.50 10.71
N ILE A 30 16.09 6.50 10.37
CA ILE A 30 16.51 5.09 10.36
C ILE A 30 17.29 4.79 9.08
N ASN A 31 18.45 4.15 9.24
CA ASN A 31 19.32 3.70 8.15
C ASN A 31 18.73 2.46 7.46
N SER A 32 17.69 2.68 6.65
CA SER A 32 16.88 1.64 6.01
C SER A 32 16.79 1.81 4.50
N CYS A 33 17.40 2.85 3.93
CA CYS A 33 17.40 3.04 2.49
C CYS A 33 18.14 1.91 1.78
N TRP A 34 17.44 1.27 0.84
CA TRP A 34 17.97 0.21 0.00
C TRP A 34 18.65 0.71 -1.28
N GLY A 35 18.45 1.99 -1.62
CA GLY A 35 19.00 2.61 -2.83
C GLY A 35 18.66 1.86 -4.12
N TYR A 36 19.38 2.20 -5.20
CA TYR A 36 19.32 1.44 -6.45
C TYR A 36 20.18 0.17 -6.35
N LYS A 37 19.81 -0.89 -7.08
CA LYS A 37 20.58 -2.15 -7.18
C LYS A 37 22.02 -1.83 -7.59
N ARG A 38 22.96 -1.84 -6.61
CA ARG A 38 24.44 -1.61 -6.65
C ARG A 38 24.96 -0.46 -5.76
N LEU A 39 24.10 0.29 -5.08
CA LEU A 39 24.53 1.33 -4.12
C LEU A 39 24.66 0.80 -2.68
N THR A 40 25.29 1.58 -1.81
CA THR A 40 25.38 1.32 -0.37
C THR A 40 23.99 1.23 0.24
N LYS A 41 23.73 0.12 0.93
CA LYS A 41 22.49 -0.12 1.69
C LYS A 41 22.59 0.53 3.07
N ASN A 42 21.46 0.59 3.78
CA ASN A 42 21.36 1.11 5.14
C ASN A 42 21.86 2.56 5.24
N GLN A 43 21.39 3.40 4.33
CA GLN A 43 21.62 4.84 4.38
C GLN A 43 20.37 5.55 4.89
N LEU A 44 20.53 6.83 5.22
CA LEU A 44 19.40 7.72 5.43
C LEU A 44 18.62 7.91 4.13
N HIS A 45 17.31 8.07 4.25
CA HIS A 45 16.47 8.46 3.13
C HIS A 45 16.56 9.96 2.93
N ARG A 46 16.53 10.37 1.66
CA ARG A 46 16.07 11.72 1.30
C ARG A 46 14.56 11.58 1.09
N TRP A 47 13.74 12.48 1.63
CA TRP A 47 12.28 12.35 1.56
C TRP A 47 11.69 13.34 0.56
N ILE A 48 10.63 12.93 -0.14
CA ILE A 48 9.79 13.78 -0.99
C ILE A 48 8.32 13.58 -0.64
N LYS A 49 7.47 14.52 -1.04
CA LYS A 49 6.02 14.40 -0.87
C LYS A 49 5.50 13.15 -1.61
N ALA A 50 4.78 12.29 -0.90
CA ALA A 50 4.15 11.11 -1.48
C ALA A 50 2.83 11.47 -2.19
N SER A 51 2.50 10.70 -3.21
CA SER A 51 1.19 10.68 -3.87
C SER A 51 0.29 9.59 -3.28
N LEU A 52 -0.99 9.58 -3.64
CA LEU A 52 -1.91 8.51 -3.25
C LEU A 52 -1.46 7.13 -3.75
N ASN A 53 -0.87 7.04 -4.94
CA ASN A 53 -0.39 5.79 -5.53
C ASN A 53 0.83 5.21 -4.79
N ASP A 54 1.53 6.03 -4.00
CA ASP A 54 2.63 5.58 -3.15
C ASP A 54 2.14 4.89 -1.86
N LEU A 55 0.94 5.26 -1.41
CA LEU A 55 0.24 4.71 -0.23
C LEU A 55 -0.64 3.52 -0.60
N LEU A 56 -1.42 3.66 -1.67
CA LEU A 56 -2.35 2.68 -2.22
C LEU A 56 -1.84 2.23 -3.58
N VAL A 57 -0.88 1.29 -3.59
CA VAL A 57 -0.26 0.80 -4.82
C VAL A 57 -1.31 0.06 -5.65
N PRO A 58 -1.75 0.60 -6.81
CA PRO A 58 -2.73 -0.08 -7.64
C PRO A 58 -2.10 -1.35 -8.21
N VAL A 59 -2.74 -2.50 -7.97
CA VAL A 59 -2.35 -3.77 -8.60
C VAL A 59 -3.24 -3.98 -9.80
N GLU A 60 -2.63 -4.07 -10.98
CA GLU A 60 -3.38 -4.20 -12.24
C GLU A 60 -3.53 -5.65 -12.69
N THR A 61 -4.58 -5.88 -13.48
CA THR A 61 -4.86 -7.13 -14.19
C THR A 61 -5.46 -6.84 -15.56
N PHE A 62 -5.55 -7.85 -16.42
CA PHE A 62 -6.30 -7.73 -17.68
C PHE A 62 -7.80 -7.80 -17.42
N ARG A 63 -8.56 -6.86 -17.99
CA ARG A 63 -10.02 -6.94 -18.05
C ARG A 63 -10.44 -8.16 -18.87
N LEU A 64 -11.39 -8.95 -18.36
CA LEU A 64 -11.98 -10.07 -19.10
C LEU A 64 -13.37 -9.69 -19.63
N ASP A 65 -13.67 -10.03 -20.88
CA ASP A 65 -14.99 -9.84 -21.48
C ASP A 65 -16.04 -10.74 -20.82
N SER A 66 -15.64 -11.97 -20.47
CA SER A 66 -16.51 -12.92 -19.77
C SER A 66 -15.73 -13.79 -18.80
N ARG A 67 -16.43 -14.36 -17.80
CA ARG A 67 -15.83 -15.29 -16.82
C ARG A 67 -15.32 -16.58 -17.47
N VAL A 68 -15.85 -16.93 -18.65
CA VAL A 68 -15.56 -18.16 -19.38
C VAL A 68 -15.07 -17.77 -20.77
N GLN A 69 -13.94 -17.08 -20.81
CA GLN A 69 -13.25 -16.78 -22.06
C GLN A 69 -11.97 -17.61 -22.21
N ASP A 70 -11.46 -17.62 -23.44
CA ASP A 70 -10.16 -18.20 -23.72
C ASP A 70 -9.04 -17.49 -22.97
N VAL A 71 -8.01 -18.26 -22.62
CA VAL A 71 -6.82 -17.75 -21.95
C VAL A 71 -6.11 -16.74 -22.87
N ILE A 72 -5.92 -15.51 -22.36
CA ILE A 72 -5.22 -14.43 -23.07
C ILE A 72 -3.81 -14.89 -23.47
N LYS A 73 -3.55 -14.92 -24.77
CA LYS A 73 -2.22 -15.25 -25.33
C LYS A 73 -1.34 -14.01 -25.35
N HIS A 74 -0.03 -14.22 -25.48
CA HIS A 74 0.92 -13.11 -25.47
C HIS A 74 0.70 -12.04 -26.55
N HIS A 75 0.32 -12.41 -27.77
CA HIS A 75 0.05 -11.43 -28.82
C HIS A 75 -1.21 -10.60 -28.51
N GLN A 76 -2.18 -11.17 -27.79
CA GLN A 76 -3.44 -10.52 -27.45
C GLN A 76 -3.33 -9.54 -26.27
N ARG A 77 -2.15 -9.39 -25.67
CA ARG A 77 -1.98 -8.55 -24.46
C ARG A 77 -2.33 -7.07 -24.66
N PHE A 78 -2.36 -6.61 -25.91
CA PHE A 78 -2.73 -5.23 -26.26
C PHE A 78 -4.20 -5.11 -26.63
N ASP A 79 -4.90 -6.23 -26.79
CA ASP A 79 -6.32 -6.26 -27.12
C ASP A 79 -7.20 -6.10 -25.86
N PHE A 80 -6.60 -6.24 -24.68
CA PHE A 80 -7.27 -6.15 -23.38
C PHE A 80 -6.79 -4.94 -22.58
N GLU A 81 -7.72 -4.23 -21.96
CA GLU A 81 -7.44 -3.12 -21.04
C GLU A 81 -6.78 -3.63 -19.74
N ARG A 82 -5.90 -2.81 -19.17
CA ARG A 82 -5.38 -2.99 -17.81
C ARG A 82 -6.27 -2.23 -16.82
N VAL A 83 -6.77 -2.92 -15.81
CA VAL A 83 -7.64 -2.36 -14.78
C VAL A 83 -7.18 -2.80 -13.39
N PRO A 84 -7.53 -2.08 -12.30
CA PRO A 84 -7.23 -2.53 -10.96
C PRO A 84 -7.83 -3.92 -10.69
N ALA A 85 -7.05 -4.83 -10.13
CA ALA A 85 -7.44 -6.23 -9.89
C ALA A 85 -8.66 -6.35 -8.97
N VAL A 86 -8.78 -5.46 -7.99
CA VAL A 86 -9.97 -5.39 -7.12
C VAL A 86 -11.22 -4.98 -7.91
N VAL A 87 -11.09 -4.04 -8.84
CA VAL A 87 -12.20 -3.59 -9.69
C VAL A 87 -12.67 -4.74 -10.58
N GLU A 88 -11.74 -5.45 -11.21
CA GLU A 88 -12.06 -6.63 -12.02
C GLU A 88 -12.69 -7.76 -11.18
N LEU A 89 -12.19 -8.01 -9.96
CA LEU A 89 -12.77 -8.99 -9.04
C LEU A 89 -14.22 -8.63 -8.66
N CYS A 90 -14.48 -7.37 -8.30
CA CYS A 90 -15.82 -6.89 -7.98
C CYS A 90 -16.75 -6.95 -9.21
N ARG A 91 -16.27 -6.59 -10.39
CA ARG A 91 -17.02 -6.69 -11.65
C ARG A 91 -17.37 -8.14 -11.96
N GLN A 92 -16.41 -9.07 -11.83
CA GLN A 92 -16.69 -10.49 -11.96
C GLN A 92 -17.67 -10.97 -10.89
N ALA A 93 -17.75 -10.36 -9.71
CA ALA A 93 -18.76 -10.64 -8.70
C ALA A 93 -20.16 -10.07 -9.02
N GLY A 94 -20.32 -9.34 -10.13
CA GLY A 94 -21.59 -8.73 -10.56
C GLY A 94 -21.78 -7.29 -10.08
N ALA A 95 -20.76 -6.64 -9.54
CA ALA A 95 -20.83 -5.21 -9.23
C ALA A 95 -20.93 -4.40 -10.53
N ASN A 96 -21.92 -3.51 -10.63
CA ASN A 96 -22.03 -2.55 -11.71
C ASN A 96 -21.10 -1.36 -11.45
N ILE A 97 -19.87 -1.45 -11.95
CA ILE A 97 -18.87 -0.38 -11.83
C ILE A 97 -18.92 0.41 -13.13
N GLU A 98 -19.51 1.60 -13.09
CA GLU A 98 -19.53 2.49 -14.25
C GLU A 98 -18.10 2.93 -14.59
N ASP A 99 -17.63 2.61 -15.80
CA ASP A 99 -16.27 2.92 -16.27
C ASP A 99 -15.96 4.43 -16.25
N SER A 100 -16.99 5.29 -16.29
CA SER A 100 -16.87 6.76 -16.17
C SER A 100 -16.25 7.23 -14.85
N LYS A 101 -16.44 6.48 -13.75
CA LYS A 101 -15.83 6.78 -12.45
C LYS A 101 -14.35 6.38 -12.36
N LEU A 102 -13.91 5.45 -13.21
CA LEU A 102 -12.52 5.00 -13.28
C LEU A 102 -11.66 5.99 -14.08
N HIS A 103 -12.19 6.56 -15.17
CA HIS A 103 -11.48 7.56 -15.98
C HIS A 103 -11.40 8.95 -15.33
N SER A 104 -12.32 9.29 -14.42
CA SER A 104 -12.28 10.56 -13.68
C SER A 104 -11.03 10.71 -12.80
N GLN A 105 -10.32 9.61 -12.50
CA GLN A 105 -9.05 9.66 -11.74
C GLN A 105 -7.83 10.01 -12.61
N ASN A 106 -7.96 9.97 -13.95
CA ASN A 106 -6.91 10.36 -14.90
C ASN A 106 -7.09 11.79 -15.44
N ALA A 107 -8.19 12.47 -15.11
CA ALA A 107 -8.23 13.92 -15.22
C ALA A 107 -7.34 14.47 -14.10
N PRO A 108 -6.42 15.43 -14.38
CA PRO A 108 -5.89 16.21 -13.29
C PRO A 108 -7.10 16.85 -12.62
N SER A 109 -7.29 16.63 -11.33
CA SER A 109 -8.24 17.40 -10.52
C SER A 109 -7.75 18.85 -10.49
N ASN A 110 -7.82 19.55 -11.62
CA ASN A 110 -7.67 20.98 -11.74
C ASN A 110 -9.00 21.60 -11.27
N SER A 111 -9.24 21.45 -9.97
CA SER A 111 -10.18 22.21 -9.14
C SER A 111 -10.30 21.55 -7.76
N VAL A 112 -9.17 21.38 -7.08
CA VAL A 112 -9.17 21.87 -5.70
C VAL A 112 -8.66 23.29 -5.86
N ALA A 113 -9.60 24.20 -6.12
CA ALA A 113 -9.36 25.60 -5.88
C ALA A 113 -8.85 25.70 -4.44
N ASP A 114 -7.93 26.64 -4.25
CA ASP A 114 -7.30 27.09 -3.03
C ASP A 114 -8.34 27.52 -1.98
N GLU A 115 -9.09 26.55 -1.46
CA GLU A 115 -9.86 26.62 -0.22
C GLU A 115 -9.13 25.70 0.74
N THR A 116 -8.06 26.23 1.33
CA THR A 116 -7.59 25.78 2.64
C THR A 116 -8.67 26.10 3.68
N ASP A 117 -9.83 25.45 3.56
CA ASP A 117 -10.69 25.22 4.70
C ASP A 117 -9.83 24.40 5.67
N SER A 118 -9.38 25.05 6.73
CA SER A 118 -8.61 24.40 7.78
C SER A 118 -9.54 23.39 8.45
N PHE A 119 -9.48 22.14 7.99
CA PHE A 119 -10.21 21.04 8.61
C PHE A 119 -9.88 21.04 10.11
N SER A 120 -10.91 21.09 10.94
CA SER A 120 -10.71 21.00 12.38
C SER A 120 -10.13 19.62 12.73
N ALA A 121 -9.53 19.51 13.91
CA ALA A 121 -9.12 18.20 14.43
C ALA A 121 -10.31 17.21 14.54
N ASP A 122 -11.54 17.72 14.62
CA ASP A 122 -12.76 16.91 14.60
C ASP A 122 -13.05 16.34 13.23
N ASP A 123 -13.01 17.19 12.20
CA ASP A 123 -13.25 16.79 10.81
C ASP A 123 -12.22 15.75 10.35
N LEU A 124 -10.94 15.99 10.65
CA LEU A 124 -9.86 15.04 10.36
C LEU A 124 -10.08 13.70 11.05
N ARG A 125 -10.58 13.70 12.29
CA ARG A 125 -10.89 12.47 13.04
C ARG A 125 -12.04 11.71 12.42
N VAL A 126 -13.10 12.41 11.99
CA VAL A 126 -14.23 11.80 11.28
C VAL A 126 -13.76 11.19 9.95
N ILE A 127 -12.97 11.93 9.17
CA ILE A 127 -12.41 11.47 7.89
C ILE A 127 -11.50 10.25 8.11
N GLY A 128 -10.58 10.31 9.08
CA GLY A 128 -9.68 9.22 9.42
C GLY A 128 -10.44 7.96 9.85
N THR A 129 -11.48 8.12 10.68
CA THR A 129 -12.30 6.98 11.16
C THR A 129 -13.04 6.31 10.00
N ARG A 130 -13.66 7.11 9.12
CA ARG A 130 -14.36 6.60 7.93
C ARG A 130 -13.40 5.92 6.96
N THR A 131 -12.22 6.49 6.77
CA THR A 131 -11.18 5.96 5.87
C THR A 131 -10.65 4.63 6.39
N LEU A 132 -10.38 4.53 7.69
CA LEU A 132 -9.95 3.29 8.32
C LEU A 132 -11.01 2.19 8.18
N ALA A 133 -12.28 2.51 8.46
CA ALA A 133 -13.38 1.56 8.28
C ALA A 133 -13.50 1.08 6.83
N ALA A 134 -13.38 2.00 5.86
CA ALA A 134 -13.41 1.66 4.43
C ALA A 134 -12.23 0.76 4.02
N TRP A 135 -11.03 1.02 4.53
CA TRP A 135 -9.85 0.18 4.30
C TRP A 135 -10.04 -1.24 4.83
N GLU A 136 -10.57 -1.39 6.05
CA GLU A 136 -10.83 -2.71 6.63
C GLU A 136 -11.93 -3.46 5.88
N ALA A 137 -13.03 -2.78 5.56
CA ALA A 137 -14.14 -3.35 4.80
C ALA A 137 -13.72 -3.78 3.38
N LEU A 138 -12.87 -3.00 2.72
CA LEU A 138 -12.31 -3.34 1.41
C LEU A 138 -11.55 -4.67 1.46
N ARG A 139 -10.65 -4.81 2.44
CA ARG A 139 -9.80 -6.01 2.57
C ARG A 139 -10.62 -7.24 2.93
N GLU A 140 -11.56 -7.10 3.86
CA GLU A 140 -12.49 -8.17 4.24
C GLU A 140 -13.38 -8.58 3.06
N GLY A 141 -13.87 -7.61 2.28
CA GLY A 141 -14.66 -7.87 1.07
C GLY A 141 -13.87 -8.65 0.03
N VAL A 142 -12.63 -8.24 -0.25
CA VAL A 142 -11.72 -8.95 -1.16
C VAL A 142 -11.46 -10.37 -0.66
N GLU A 143 -11.23 -10.57 0.64
CA GLU A 143 -11.05 -11.89 1.23
C GLU A 143 -12.24 -12.82 0.96
N LYS A 144 -13.46 -12.32 1.21
CA LYS A 144 -14.70 -13.06 0.95
C LYS A 144 -14.90 -13.38 -0.53
N LEU A 145 -14.62 -12.42 -1.42
CA LEU A 145 -14.75 -12.63 -2.86
C LEU A 145 -13.76 -13.69 -3.37
N LEU A 146 -12.54 -13.73 -2.85
CA LEU A 146 -11.52 -14.72 -3.21
C LEU A 146 -11.87 -16.16 -2.78
N LEU A 147 -12.90 -16.35 -1.94
CA LEU A 147 -13.44 -17.68 -1.62
C LEU A 147 -14.27 -18.25 -2.79
N VAL A 148 -14.86 -17.40 -3.62
CA VAL A 148 -15.80 -17.79 -4.69
C VAL A 148 -15.20 -17.54 -6.07
N TYR A 149 -14.50 -16.42 -6.25
CA TYR A 149 -13.92 -15.99 -7.52
C TYR A 149 -12.41 -16.23 -7.51
N PRO A 150 -11.90 -17.15 -8.35
CA PRO A 150 -10.49 -17.48 -8.36
C PRO A 150 -9.67 -16.30 -8.89
N ALA A 151 -8.56 -16.01 -8.23
CA ALA A 151 -7.51 -15.13 -8.75
C ALA A 151 -6.15 -15.81 -8.62
N LYS A 152 -5.23 -15.44 -9.50
CA LYS A 152 -3.88 -15.97 -9.60
C LYS A 152 -2.86 -14.86 -9.50
N VAL A 153 -1.76 -15.14 -8.80
CA VAL A 153 -0.59 -14.27 -8.70
C VAL A 153 0.63 -14.98 -9.25
N CYS A 154 1.48 -14.25 -9.98
CA CYS A 154 2.77 -14.75 -10.36
C CYS A 154 3.74 -14.66 -9.18
N LYS A 155 4.26 -15.80 -8.72
CA LYS A 155 5.21 -15.91 -7.61
C LYS A 155 6.43 -14.99 -7.71
N HIS A 156 6.83 -14.65 -8.94
CA HIS A 156 8.12 -13.98 -9.20
C HIS A 156 8.01 -12.50 -9.56
N CYS A 157 6.90 -12.06 -10.14
CA CYS A 157 6.75 -10.70 -10.65
C CYS A 157 5.49 -9.98 -10.18
N SER A 158 4.73 -10.59 -9.26
CA SER A 158 3.51 -10.00 -8.67
C SER A 158 2.42 -9.64 -9.69
N GLU A 159 2.49 -10.19 -10.91
CA GLU A 159 1.42 -10.06 -11.91
C GLU A 159 0.17 -10.78 -11.42
N ILE A 160 -0.99 -10.14 -11.53
CA ILE A 160 -2.28 -10.70 -11.12
C ILE A 160 -3.15 -11.02 -12.32
N HIS A 161 -3.86 -12.14 -12.22
CA HIS A 161 -4.96 -12.49 -13.11
C HIS A 161 -6.19 -12.87 -12.30
N VAL A 162 -7.28 -12.13 -12.46
CA VAL A 162 -8.57 -12.50 -11.86
C VAL A 162 -9.24 -13.52 -12.79
N GLY A 163 -9.12 -14.80 -12.44
CA GLY A 163 -9.63 -15.92 -13.23
C GLY A 163 -8.98 -17.25 -12.82
N PRO A 164 -9.49 -18.39 -13.34
CA PRO A 164 -9.08 -19.72 -12.89
C PRO A 164 -7.67 -20.15 -13.30
N SER A 165 -7.15 -19.69 -14.45
CA SER A 165 -5.98 -20.32 -15.10
C SER A 165 -4.77 -19.41 -15.35
N GLY A 166 -4.87 -18.11 -15.06
CA GLY A 166 -3.83 -17.15 -15.39
C GLY A 166 -3.65 -16.93 -16.90
N HIS A 167 -3.09 -15.80 -17.32
CA HIS A 167 -2.83 -15.54 -18.73
C HIS A 167 -1.52 -16.18 -19.22
N LYS A 168 -1.37 -16.30 -20.55
CA LYS A 168 -0.16 -16.76 -21.24
C LYS A 168 0.70 -15.62 -21.82
N ALA A 169 0.39 -14.37 -21.47
CA ALA A 169 1.26 -13.26 -21.84
C ALA A 169 2.67 -13.40 -21.22
N ARG A 170 3.70 -13.19 -22.04
CA ARG A 170 5.10 -13.31 -21.65
C ARG A 170 5.64 -11.99 -21.10
N LEU A 171 5.12 -11.56 -19.94
CA LEU A 171 5.46 -10.28 -19.31
C LEU A 171 6.29 -10.44 -18.03
N CYS A 172 6.56 -11.67 -17.60
CA CYS A 172 7.35 -11.93 -16.40
C CYS A 172 8.80 -11.44 -16.59
N GLY A 173 9.16 -10.36 -15.88
CA GLY A 173 10.45 -9.69 -16.01
C GLY A 173 11.66 -10.46 -15.46
N VAL A 174 11.43 -11.58 -14.74
CA VAL A 174 12.48 -12.35 -14.05
C VAL A 174 13.19 -13.34 -14.99
N PHE A 175 12.48 -13.92 -15.95
CA PHE A 175 13.01 -15.01 -16.79
C PHE A 175 13.30 -14.60 -18.24
N LYS A 176 13.72 -13.34 -18.46
CA LYS A 176 13.99 -12.83 -19.82
C LYS A 176 15.06 -13.64 -20.59
N TYR A 177 15.97 -14.32 -19.88
CA TYR A 177 17.12 -15.02 -20.47
C TYR A 177 17.14 -16.54 -20.23
N GLN A 178 16.08 -17.11 -19.65
CA GLN A 178 15.96 -18.57 -19.45
C GLN A 178 14.98 -19.19 -20.46
N SER A 179 14.99 -20.52 -20.57
CA SER A 179 14.11 -21.30 -21.47
C SER A 179 12.62 -20.98 -21.30
N TRP A 180 12.22 -20.45 -20.14
CA TRP A 180 10.86 -20.06 -19.76
C TRP A 180 10.37 -18.71 -20.32
N LYS A 181 11.13 -18.03 -21.18
CA LYS A 181 10.74 -16.91 -22.07
C LYS A 181 9.66 -15.96 -21.50
N GLY A 182 9.82 -15.46 -20.28
CA GLY A 182 8.90 -14.50 -19.67
C GLY A 182 7.50 -15.04 -19.29
N SER A 183 7.32 -16.36 -19.21
CA SER A 183 6.09 -16.98 -18.68
C SER A 183 5.93 -16.77 -17.17
N HIS A 184 4.68 -16.86 -16.69
CA HIS A 184 4.33 -16.67 -15.28
C HIS A 184 4.23 -18.00 -14.55
N PHE A 185 4.62 -18.00 -13.28
CA PHE A 185 4.40 -19.11 -12.36
C PHE A 185 3.21 -18.77 -11.46
N TRP A 186 2.03 -19.23 -11.85
CA TRP A 186 0.76 -18.87 -11.23
C TRP A 186 0.50 -19.66 -9.94
N GLU A 187 0.26 -18.94 -8.85
CA GLU A 187 -0.21 -19.46 -7.56
C GLU A 187 -1.58 -18.85 -7.22
N LYS A 188 -2.30 -19.40 -6.22
CA LYS A 188 -3.56 -18.81 -5.75
C LYS A 188 -3.26 -17.44 -5.13
N ALA A 189 -3.94 -16.39 -5.58
CA ALA A 189 -3.80 -15.06 -5.00
C ALA A 189 -4.56 -14.95 -3.68
N GLY A 190 -3.99 -14.21 -2.73
CA GLY A 190 -4.59 -13.79 -1.48
C GLY A 190 -4.94 -12.29 -1.47
N VAL A 191 -5.40 -11.81 -0.31
CA VAL A 191 -5.82 -10.40 -0.14
C VAL A 191 -4.65 -9.44 -0.34
N ASP A 192 -3.45 -9.78 0.17
CA ASP A 192 -2.25 -8.95 0.02
C ASP A 192 -1.75 -8.84 -1.42
N ASP A 193 -2.10 -9.80 -2.27
CA ASP A 193 -1.72 -9.77 -3.69
C ASP A 193 -2.57 -8.77 -4.48
N LEU A 194 -3.84 -8.58 -4.10
CA LEU A 194 -4.76 -7.64 -4.75
C LEU A 194 -4.77 -6.26 -4.07
N VAL A 195 -4.61 -6.23 -2.76
CA VAL A 195 -4.60 -5.03 -1.91
C VAL A 195 -3.34 -5.08 -1.04
N PRO A 196 -2.15 -4.83 -1.59
CA PRO A 196 -0.92 -4.91 -0.81
C PRO A 196 -0.88 -3.83 0.28
N PRO A 197 -0.69 -4.18 1.56
CA PRO A 197 -0.53 -3.19 2.61
C PRO A 197 0.87 -2.57 2.49
N LYS A 198 0.93 -1.25 2.35
CA LYS A 198 2.20 -0.52 2.42
C LYS A 198 2.67 -0.43 3.86
N ILE A 199 3.59 -1.27 4.29
CA ILE A 199 4.07 -1.26 5.69
C ILE A 199 5.05 -0.11 5.90
N VAL A 200 4.80 0.69 6.95
CA VAL A 200 5.61 1.85 7.35
C VAL A 200 6.02 1.73 8.81
N TRP A 201 7.07 2.47 9.19
CA TRP A 201 7.44 2.63 10.60
C TRP A 201 6.36 3.40 11.35
N TYR A 202 5.93 2.85 12.49
CA TYR A 202 4.92 3.46 13.35
C TYR A 202 5.58 4.11 14.58
N ARG A 203 5.36 5.42 14.74
CA ARG A 203 5.80 6.17 15.92
C ARG A 203 4.74 6.12 17.02
N ARG A 204 5.12 5.64 18.20
CA ARG A 204 4.24 5.59 19.38
C ARG A 204 4.32 6.90 20.19
N PRO A 205 3.37 7.16 21.10
CA PRO A 205 3.41 8.30 22.03
C PRO A 205 4.73 8.49 22.77
N GLN A 206 5.36 7.40 23.19
CA GLN A 206 6.61 7.38 23.93
C GLN A 206 7.87 7.47 23.05
N ASP A 207 7.73 7.37 21.73
CA ASP A 207 8.86 7.39 20.80
C ASP A 207 9.24 8.85 20.44
N PRO A 208 10.52 9.11 20.10
CA PRO A 208 10.99 10.43 19.73
C PRO A 208 10.24 11.00 18.51
N PRO A 209 10.16 12.34 18.36
CA PRO A 209 9.53 13.00 17.21
C PRO A 209 9.97 12.48 15.85
N ALA A 210 11.28 12.26 15.69
CA ALA A 210 11.86 11.57 14.54
C ALA A 210 12.43 10.22 15.00
N LEU A 211 12.03 9.15 14.34
CA LEU A 211 12.52 7.81 14.67
C LEU A 211 14.00 7.67 14.27
N LEU A 212 14.83 7.36 15.27
CA LEU A 212 16.28 7.21 15.12
C LEU A 212 16.69 5.75 14.88
N ASN A 213 17.78 5.54 14.16
CA ASN A 213 18.28 4.22 13.81
C ASN A 213 18.51 3.29 15.02
N GLU A 214 18.94 3.82 16.16
CA GLU A 214 19.24 3.04 17.37
C GLU A 214 17.99 2.41 18.00
N GLY A 215 16.81 3.01 17.76
CA GLY A 215 15.54 2.52 18.28
C GLY A 215 14.80 1.56 17.34
N ARG A 216 15.37 1.23 16.16
CA ARG A 216 14.68 0.47 15.10
C ARG A 216 14.09 -0.88 15.55
N ASN A 217 14.65 -1.51 16.58
CA ASN A 217 14.14 -2.79 17.10
C ASN A 217 12.97 -2.61 18.08
N TYR A 218 12.75 -1.40 18.57
CA TYR A 218 11.71 -1.06 19.55
C TYR A 218 10.45 -0.50 18.90
N TYR A 219 10.59 0.20 17.77
CA TYR A 219 9.46 0.79 17.08
C TYR A 219 8.52 -0.25 16.47
N GLY A 220 7.25 0.14 16.37
CA GLY A 220 6.22 -0.62 15.69
C GLY A 220 6.22 -0.38 14.19
N HIS A 221 5.34 -1.11 13.51
CA HIS A 221 5.01 -0.92 12.12
C HIS A 221 3.48 -0.91 11.96
N ALA A 222 3.00 -0.32 10.88
CA ALA A 222 1.59 -0.31 10.52
C ALA A 222 1.43 -0.26 8.99
N PRO A 223 0.28 -0.67 8.43
CA PRO A 223 -0.08 -0.25 7.08
C PRO A 223 -0.17 1.28 7.02
N ALA A 224 0.33 1.90 5.96
CA ALA A 224 0.42 3.35 5.82
C ALA A 224 -0.95 4.02 5.97
N VAL A 225 -1.99 3.40 5.43
CA VAL A 225 -3.39 3.85 5.56
C VAL A 225 -3.83 3.87 7.03
N VAL A 226 -3.45 2.85 7.81
CA VAL A 226 -3.79 2.76 9.23
C VAL A 226 -3.06 3.84 10.02
N ASP A 227 -1.74 4.00 9.80
CA ASP A 227 -0.94 5.04 10.46
C ASP A 227 -1.43 6.45 10.13
N LEU A 228 -1.79 6.70 8.87
CA LEU A 228 -2.38 7.96 8.41
C LEU A 228 -3.71 8.26 9.12
N CYS A 229 -4.60 7.27 9.21
CA CYS A 229 -5.88 7.44 9.92
C CYS A 229 -5.66 7.66 11.43
N CYS A 230 -4.69 6.97 12.04
CA CYS A 230 -4.34 7.15 13.45
C CYS A 230 -3.82 8.57 13.72
N LYS A 231 -2.98 9.10 12.83
CA LYS A 231 -2.49 10.48 12.89
C LYS A 231 -3.59 11.51 12.70
N ALA A 232 -4.64 11.15 11.96
CA ALA A 232 -5.88 11.93 11.87
C ALA A 232 -6.79 11.77 13.11
N GLY A 233 -6.43 10.95 14.10
CA GLY A 233 -7.16 10.77 15.35
C GLY A 233 -8.09 9.55 15.38
N ALA A 234 -8.09 8.72 14.34
CA ALA A 234 -8.84 7.47 14.32
C ALA A 234 -8.24 6.44 15.29
N ILE A 235 -9.09 5.60 15.87
CA ILE A 235 -8.66 4.52 16.77
C ILE A 235 -8.52 3.23 15.95
N PRO A 236 -7.33 2.62 15.87
CA PRO A 236 -7.13 1.38 15.11
C PRO A 236 -7.74 0.18 15.82
N SER A 237 -8.17 -0.82 15.04
CA SER A 237 -8.60 -2.12 15.57
C SER A 237 -7.46 -2.85 16.29
N ALA A 238 -7.80 -3.65 17.30
CA ALA A 238 -6.85 -4.42 18.12
C ALA A 238 -5.95 -5.35 17.30
N LYS A 239 -6.39 -5.77 16.09
CA LYS A 239 -5.58 -6.59 15.17
C LYS A 239 -4.26 -5.94 14.76
N TYR A 240 -4.16 -4.61 14.85
CA TYR A 240 -2.92 -3.88 14.54
C TYR A 240 -2.00 -3.67 15.75
N PHE A 241 -2.47 -3.91 16.98
CA PHE A 241 -1.72 -3.53 18.19
C PHE A 241 -0.37 -4.25 18.32
N CYS A 242 -0.31 -5.52 17.93
CA CYS A 242 0.93 -6.31 17.98
C CYS A 242 1.99 -5.73 17.04
N MET A 243 1.64 -5.46 15.78
CA MET A 243 2.59 -4.88 14.81
C MET A 243 2.97 -3.44 15.17
N MET A 244 2.02 -2.66 15.69
CA MET A 244 2.24 -1.28 16.15
C MET A 244 3.03 -1.20 17.46
N LYS A 245 3.24 -2.33 18.15
CA LYS A 245 3.91 -2.41 19.46
C LYS A 245 3.37 -1.37 20.46
N VAL A 246 2.05 -1.23 20.55
CA VAL A 246 1.39 -0.22 21.41
C VAL A 246 1.89 -0.30 22.86
N GLN A 247 2.06 -1.52 23.38
CA GLN A 247 2.62 -1.80 24.72
C GLN A 247 4.08 -2.27 24.68
N GLY A 248 4.78 -2.09 23.56
CA GLY A 248 6.16 -2.52 23.41
C GLY A 248 7.11 -1.68 24.27
N LEU A 249 8.22 -2.28 24.66
CA LEU A 249 9.27 -1.60 25.44
C LEU A 249 9.81 -0.36 24.71
N THR A 250 10.24 0.62 25.49
CA THR A 250 11.07 1.74 25.01
C THR A 250 12.52 1.31 24.95
N ARG A 251 13.30 2.02 24.14
CA ARG A 251 14.76 1.89 24.17
C ARG A 251 15.26 2.24 25.58
N PRO A 252 16.13 1.42 26.20
CA PRO A 252 16.78 1.79 27.45
C PRO A 252 17.57 3.09 27.29
N SER A 253 17.46 4.00 28.24
CA SER A 253 18.36 5.16 28.30
C SER A 253 19.81 4.66 28.46
N PRO A 254 20.80 5.36 27.90
CA PRO A 254 22.21 5.01 28.10
C PRO A 254 22.64 4.98 29.57
N GLU A 255 21.85 5.54 30.48
CA GLU A 255 22.07 5.55 31.93
C GLU A 255 21.76 4.21 32.63
N ASN A 256 21.05 3.29 31.97
CA ASN A 256 20.62 2.01 32.55
C ASN A 256 21.49 0.80 32.15
N VAL A 257 22.69 1.00 31.60
CA VAL A 257 23.58 -0.09 31.10
C VAL A 257 24.72 -0.43 32.09
N SER A 258 24.80 0.28 33.21
CA SER A 258 25.78 0.04 34.28
C SER A 258 25.10 -0.52 35.53
N GLY A 259 24.81 -1.82 35.52
CA GLY A 259 24.28 -2.57 36.67
C GLY A 259 24.61 -4.04 36.53
#